data_AF-A0A6J5Y921-F1
#
_entry.id   AF-A0A6J5Y921-F1
#
_cell.length_a   1.000
_cell.length_b   1.000
_cell.length_c   1.000
_cell.angle_alpha   90.00
_cell.angle_beta   90.00
_cell.angle_gamma   90.00
#
_symmetry.space_group_name_H-M   'P 1'
#
loop_
_entity.id
_entity.type
_entity.pdbx_description
1 polymer ?
#
loop_
_entity_poly.entity_id
_entity_poly.type
_entity_poly.pdbx_seq_one_letter_code
_entity_poly.pdbx_strand_id
1 'polypeptide(L)'
;MKSSLPSLAREVGKASNNKIKRHSSQSGIKSVNGDVYEKGKAGSRPTFEVDLPEAEVGKVRLRFAPEPSGFLHIGHSKAALLNQYFAQRYQGQLIVRFDDTNPAKESNEFVDNLLKDIETLGIKYETVTYASDYFPLLMEMVENLICQGKAYVDDTPREEMQRKGWMALNPNVETTM
;
A
#
# COMPACT_ATOMS: atom_id res chain seq x y z
N MET A 1 -33.30 -34.44 8.82
CA MET A 1 -33.52 -33.76 7.53
C MET A 1 -32.25 -33.01 7.19
N LYS A 2 -31.57 -33.44 6.11
CA LYS A 2 -30.32 -32.84 5.63
C LYS A 2 -30.68 -31.66 4.74
N SER A 3 -30.28 -30.44 5.11
CA SER A 3 -30.36 -29.27 4.22
C SER A 3 -28.94 -28.78 3.93
N SER A 4 -28.50 -29.15 2.74
CA SER A 4 -27.20 -28.89 2.13
C SER A 4 -27.02 -27.41 1.81
N LEU A 5 -25.99 -26.78 2.38
CA LEU A 5 -25.43 -25.54 1.86
C LEU A 5 -24.58 -25.86 0.62
N PRO A 6 -24.75 -25.17 -0.52
CA PRO A 6 -23.87 -25.36 -1.66
C PRO A 6 -22.56 -24.58 -1.46
N SER A 7 -21.46 -25.31 -1.27
CA SER A 7 -20.09 -24.79 -1.31
C SER A 7 -19.71 -24.44 -2.76
N LEU A 8 -19.55 -23.15 -3.06
CA LEU A 8 -18.96 -22.67 -4.30
C LEU A 8 -17.44 -22.84 -4.24
N ALA A 9 -16.98 -24.06 -4.53
CA ALA A 9 -15.57 -24.33 -4.80
C ALA A 9 -15.19 -23.68 -6.15
N ARG A 10 -14.36 -22.64 -6.09
CA ARG A 10 -13.78 -21.99 -7.28
C ARG A 10 -12.72 -22.92 -7.88
N GLU A 11 -12.88 -23.21 -9.15
CA GLU A 11 -12.05 -24.12 -9.95
C GLU A 11 -10.62 -23.59 -10.11
N VAL A 12 -9.64 -24.34 -9.59
CA VAL A 12 -8.20 -24.04 -9.72
C VAL A 12 -7.74 -24.49 -11.10
N GLY A 13 -7.45 -23.52 -11.98
CA GLY A 13 -6.84 -23.76 -13.27
C GLY A 13 -5.46 -24.44 -13.15
N LYS A 14 -5.30 -25.55 -13.88
CA LYS A 14 -4.06 -26.33 -13.98
C LYS A 14 -2.97 -25.50 -14.68
N ALA A 15 -1.91 -25.16 -13.96
CA ALA A 15 -0.69 -24.61 -14.54
C ALA A 15 0.07 -25.70 -15.30
N SER A 16 0.22 -25.50 -16.61
CA SER A 16 1.04 -26.33 -17.48
C SER A 16 2.53 -25.97 -17.30
N ASN A 17 3.30 -26.96 -16.89
CA ASN A 17 4.76 -26.95 -16.88
C ASN A 17 5.30 -26.72 -18.30
N ASN A 18 6.14 -25.70 -18.51
CA ASN A 18 7.10 -25.79 -19.60
C ASN A 18 8.51 -25.36 -19.22
N LYS A 19 9.42 -26.17 -19.73
CA LYS A 19 10.80 -26.40 -19.30
C LYS A 19 11.73 -25.30 -19.79
N ILE A 20 12.64 -24.93 -18.89
CA ILE A 20 13.81 -24.07 -19.06
C ILE A 20 14.67 -24.49 -20.27
N LYS A 21 15.09 -23.53 -21.10
CA LYS A 21 16.33 -23.61 -21.89
C LYS A 21 17.28 -22.50 -21.43
N ARG A 22 18.35 -22.89 -20.71
CA ARG A 22 19.49 -22.03 -20.38
C ARG A 22 20.44 -22.04 -21.58
N HIS A 23 20.67 -20.88 -22.19
CA HIS A 23 21.85 -20.65 -23.01
C HIS A 23 22.77 -19.66 -22.29
N SER A 24 23.93 -20.18 -21.90
CA SER A 24 25.09 -19.43 -21.44
C SER A 24 25.66 -18.59 -22.58
N SER A 25 25.82 -17.29 -22.36
CA SER A 25 26.85 -16.50 -23.04
C SER A 25 27.26 -15.33 -22.15
N GLN A 26 28.48 -15.43 -21.62
CA GLN A 26 29.23 -14.28 -21.12
C GLN A 26 29.59 -13.39 -22.31
N SER A 27 29.27 -12.10 -22.23
CA SER A 27 30.08 -11.05 -22.87
C SER A 27 29.78 -9.71 -22.20
N GLY A 28 30.83 -9.04 -21.74
CA GLY A 28 30.73 -7.82 -20.94
C GLY A 28 30.33 -6.55 -21.70
N ILE A 29 30.10 -5.54 -20.86
CA ILE A 29 30.10 -4.08 -21.08
C ILE A 29 28.99 -3.53 -21.99
N LYS A 30 28.11 -2.70 -21.40
CA LYS A 30 27.97 -1.28 -21.74
C LYS A 30 27.06 -0.54 -20.77
N SER A 31 27.61 0.52 -20.19
CA SER A 31 26.89 1.63 -19.56
C SER A 31 25.88 2.16 -20.56
N VAL A 32 24.60 2.21 -20.21
CA VAL A 32 23.57 2.82 -21.06
C VAL A 32 23.31 4.23 -20.56
N ASN A 33 23.76 5.19 -21.37
CA ASN A 33 23.40 6.59 -21.32
C ASN A 33 21.88 6.73 -21.51
N GLY A 34 21.20 7.42 -20.61
CA GLY A 34 19.83 7.91 -20.80
C GLY A 34 19.85 9.25 -21.54
N ASP A 35 18.96 9.38 -22.51
CA ASP A 35 19.03 10.33 -23.61
C ASP A 35 19.01 11.82 -23.23
N VAL A 36 19.78 12.56 -24.02
CA VAL A 36 19.89 14.01 -24.07
C VAL A 36 18.58 14.61 -24.59
N TYR A 37 17.94 15.46 -23.79
CA TYR A 37 17.02 16.50 -24.27
C TYR A 37 17.66 17.86 -24.05
N GLU A 38 18.19 18.48 -25.11
CA GLU A 38 18.61 19.88 -25.10
C GLU A 38 17.56 20.77 -25.77
N LYS A 39 16.94 21.69 -25.01
CA LYS A 39 17.17 23.15 -25.09
C LYS A 39 16.13 23.94 -24.30
N GLY A 40 16.63 24.86 -23.49
CA GLY A 40 15.88 25.98 -22.93
C GLY A 40 16.56 26.54 -21.68
N LYS A 41 17.44 27.55 -21.83
CA LYS A 41 18.02 28.29 -20.70
C LYS A 41 16.89 28.92 -19.88
N ALA A 42 16.59 28.34 -18.72
CA ALA A 42 15.85 28.98 -17.65
C ALA A 42 16.69 28.83 -16.38
N GLY A 43 16.86 29.93 -15.65
CA GLY A 43 17.83 30.07 -14.56
C GLY A 43 17.85 28.90 -13.58
N SER A 44 19.06 28.58 -13.12
CA SER A 44 19.39 27.56 -12.11
C SER A 44 18.49 27.71 -10.87
N ARG A 45 17.30 27.10 -10.91
CA ARG A 45 16.57 26.76 -9.70
C ARG A 45 17.32 25.59 -9.08
N PRO A 46 17.64 25.63 -7.78
CA PRO A 46 18.19 24.46 -7.12
C PRO A 46 17.16 23.33 -7.24
N THR A 47 17.48 22.31 -8.03
CA THR A 47 16.73 21.06 -8.09
C THR A 47 17.01 20.33 -6.79
N PHE A 48 16.11 20.50 -5.82
CA PHE A 48 16.03 19.60 -4.67
C PHE A 48 15.44 18.28 -5.17
N GLU A 49 16.26 17.46 -5.82
CA GLU A 49 15.92 16.06 -6.04
C GLU A 49 15.97 15.37 -4.68
N VAL A 50 14.80 14.92 -4.22
CA VAL A 50 14.67 14.12 -3.00
C VAL A 50 14.68 12.66 -3.44
N ASP A 51 15.67 11.91 -3.00
CA ASP A 51 15.79 10.48 -3.22
C ASP A 51 15.28 9.68 -2.01
N LEU A 52 14.93 8.42 -2.26
CA LEU A 52 14.54 7.50 -1.19
C LEU A 52 15.81 6.95 -0.52
N PRO A 53 15.94 7.06 0.81
CA PRO A 53 17.11 6.52 1.51
C PRO A 53 17.17 4.99 1.33
N GLU A 54 18.36 4.47 1.05
CA GLU A 54 18.64 3.02 0.91
C GLU A 54 17.82 2.31 -0.16
N ALA A 55 17.24 3.04 -1.12
CA ALA A 55 16.42 2.45 -2.16
C ALA A 55 17.26 1.70 -3.19
N GLU A 56 17.01 0.39 -3.30
CA GLU A 56 17.57 -0.45 -4.35
C GLU A 56 16.65 -0.51 -5.57
N VAL A 57 17.23 -0.29 -6.75
CA VAL A 57 16.50 -0.38 -8.03
C VAL A 57 15.89 -1.78 -8.20
N GLY A 58 14.62 -1.84 -8.57
CA GLY A 58 13.85 -3.07 -8.72
C GLY A 58 13.23 -3.62 -7.42
N LYS A 59 13.60 -3.08 -6.24
CA LYS A 59 13.08 -3.56 -4.95
C LYS A 59 12.11 -2.60 -4.27
N VAL A 60 12.02 -1.35 -4.74
CA VAL A 60 11.11 -0.35 -4.17
C VAL A 60 9.66 -0.78 -4.36
N ARG A 61 8.89 -0.79 -3.26
CA ARG A 61 7.45 -1.03 -3.25
C ARG A 61 6.74 0.12 -2.58
N LEU A 62 5.87 0.79 -3.33
CA LEU A 62 5.10 1.93 -2.87
C LEU A 62 3.62 1.58 -2.88
N ARG A 63 2.85 2.24 -2.01
CA ARG A 63 1.39 2.13 -2.02
C ARG A 63 0.71 3.48 -2.01
N PHE A 64 -0.30 3.62 -2.86
CA PHE A 64 -1.33 4.64 -2.73
C PHE A 64 -2.53 3.99 -2.02
N ALA A 65 -2.86 4.48 -0.82
CA ALA A 65 -3.85 3.85 0.03
C ALA A 65 -5.03 4.80 0.35
N PRO A 66 -5.97 4.99 -0.59
CA PRO A 66 -7.14 5.81 -0.36
C PRO A 66 -8.18 5.08 0.49
N GLU A 67 -8.83 5.79 1.41
CA GLU A 67 -10.06 5.34 2.05
C GLU A 67 -11.22 5.47 1.04
N PRO A 68 -12.02 4.41 0.80
CA PRO A 68 -13.12 4.43 -0.17
C PRO A 68 -14.39 5.10 0.41
N SER A 69 -14.24 6.24 1.08
CA SER A 69 -15.34 6.99 1.70
C SER A 69 -15.66 8.32 1.03
N GLY A 70 -15.01 8.62 -0.10
CA GLY A 70 -15.19 9.87 -0.83
C GLY A 70 -14.42 9.90 -2.14
N PHE A 71 -14.62 10.98 -2.90
CA PHE A 71 -14.01 11.15 -4.22
C PHE A 71 -12.56 11.61 -4.14
N LEU A 72 -11.79 11.30 -5.19
CA LEU A 72 -10.41 11.76 -5.32
C LEU A 72 -10.38 13.29 -5.44
N HIS A 73 -9.49 13.94 -4.70
CA HIS A 73 -9.24 15.38 -4.82
C HIS A 73 -7.75 15.63 -5.08
N ILE A 74 -7.39 16.88 -5.39
CA ILE A 74 -6.02 17.24 -5.81
C ILE A 74 -4.91 16.80 -4.84
N GLY A 75 -5.22 16.71 -3.55
CA GLY A 75 -4.30 16.21 -2.52
C GLY A 75 -3.94 14.74 -2.73
N HIS A 76 -4.92 13.91 -3.05
CA HIS A 76 -4.72 12.52 -3.43
C HIS A 76 -3.90 12.39 -4.71
N SER A 77 -4.17 13.24 -5.71
CA SER A 77 -3.40 13.25 -6.97
C SER A 77 -1.91 13.48 -6.72
N LYS A 78 -1.55 14.41 -5.82
CA LYS A 78 -0.15 14.65 -5.45
C LYS A 78 0.52 13.41 -4.87
N ALA A 79 -0.13 12.74 -3.92
CA ALA A 79 0.40 11.54 -3.28
C ALA A 79 0.58 10.39 -4.29
N ALA A 80 -0.43 10.15 -5.14
CA ALA A 80 -0.40 9.07 -6.11
C ALA A 80 0.65 9.31 -7.21
N LEU A 81 0.74 10.54 -7.74
CA LEU A 81 1.76 10.91 -8.73
C LEU A 81 3.18 10.85 -8.15
N LEU A 82 3.37 11.23 -6.89
CA LEU A 82 4.67 11.13 -6.21
C LEU A 82 5.09 9.67 -6.05
N ASN A 83 4.17 8.80 -5.63
CA ASN A 83 4.44 7.38 -5.53
C ASN A 83 4.76 6.77 -6.91
N GLN A 84 4.05 7.16 -7.96
CA GLN A 84 4.37 6.74 -9.32
C GLN A 84 5.76 7.21 -9.76
N TYR A 85 6.11 8.48 -9.50
CA TYR A 85 7.42 9.03 -9.85
C TYR A 85 8.55 8.17 -9.26
N PHE A 86 8.45 7.82 -7.97
CA PHE A 86 9.44 6.97 -7.33
C PHE A 86 9.42 5.53 -7.82
N ALA A 87 8.24 4.95 -8.07
CA ALA A 87 8.14 3.62 -8.67
C ALA A 87 8.84 3.57 -10.04
N GLN A 88 8.66 4.60 -10.88
CA GLN A 88 9.33 4.68 -12.18
C GLN A 88 10.84 4.90 -12.05
N ARG A 89 11.28 5.85 -11.21
CA ARG A 89 12.69 6.18 -10.99
C ARG A 89 13.50 4.97 -10.51
N TYR A 90 12.92 4.19 -9.60
CA TYR A 90 13.59 3.04 -9.00
C TYR A 90 13.20 1.70 -9.64
N GLN A 91 12.50 1.71 -10.79
CA GLN A 91 11.97 0.49 -11.43
C GLN A 91 11.22 -0.42 -10.44
N GLY A 92 10.54 0.20 -9.48
CA GLY A 92 9.78 -0.44 -8.43
C GLY A 92 8.33 -0.66 -8.80
N GLN A 93 7.55 -1.04 -7.80
CA GLN A 93 6.14 -1.40 -7.94
C GLN A 93 5.27 -0.37 -7.20
N LEU A 94 4.16 0.04 -7.83
CA LEU A 94 3.11 0.83 -7.20
C LEU A 94 1.87 -0.04 -7.02
N ILE A 95 1.38 -0.13 -5.79
CA ILE A 95 0.17 -0.85 -5.43
C ILE A 95 -0.91 0.16 -5.06
N VAL A 96 -2.14 -0.07 -5.51
CA VAL A 96 -3.33 0.62 -4.98
C VAL A 96 -3.91 -0.26 -3.88
N ARG A 97 -4.07 0.29 -2.68
CA ARG A 97 -4.64 -0.44 -1.55
C ARG A 97 -5.82 0.31 -0.96
N PHE A 98 -7.03 -0.18 -1.17
CA PHE A 98 -8.18 0.43 -0.52
C PHE A 98 -8.13 0.15 0.99
N ASP A 99 -8.22 1.22 1.79
CA ASP A 99 -8.33 1.12 3.25
C ASP A 99 -9.81 1.02 3.65
N ASP A 100 -10.37 -0.16 3.40
CA ASP A 100 -11.78 -0.54 3.60
C ASP A 100 -12.00 -1.14 5.00
N THR A 101 -11.44 -0.48 6.01
CA THR A 101 -11.56 -0.91 7.41
C THR A 101 -12.78 -0.34 8.12
N ASN A 102 -13.52 0.56 7.45
CA ASN A 102 -14.68 1.25 8.00
C ASN A 102 -15.98 0.92 7.24
N PRO A 103 -16.71 -0.12 7.67
CA PRO A 103 -17.90 -0.59 6.96
C PRO A 103 -19.05 0.43 6.92
N ALA A 104 -19.03 1.46 7.77
CA ALA A 104 -20.08 2.48 7.82
C ALA A 104 -19.90 3.59 6.79
N LYS A 105 -18.70 3.75 6.22
CA LYS A 105 -18.35 4.87 5.33
C LYS A 105 -17.95 4.43 3.93
N GLU A 106 -17.67 3.15 3.72
CA GLU A 106 -17.24 2.62 2.44
C GLU A 106 -18.41 2.34 1.50
N SER A 107 -18.18 2.52 0.20
CA SER A 107 -19.10 2.13 -0.87
C SER A 107 -18.34 1.65 -2.09
N ASN A 108 -18.87 0.62 -2.76
CA ASN A 108 -18.33 0.15 -4.04
C ASN A 108 -18.32 1.27 -5.09
N GLU A 109 -19.27 2.22 -5.02
CA GLU A 109 -19.28 3.38 -5.91
C GLU A 109 -18.01 4.23 -5.77
N PHE A 110 -17.51 4.42 -4.54
CA PHE A 110 -16.29 5.19 -4.32
C PHE A 110 -15.06 4.45 -4.83
N VAL A 111 -15.01 3.12 -4.65
CA VAL A 111 -13.95 2.27 -5.20
C VAL A 111 -13.89 2.41 -6.73
N ASP A 112 -15.01 2.25 -7.41
CA ASP A 112 -15.10 2.31 -8.87
C ASP A 112 -14.69 3.70 -9.41
N ASN A 113 -15.18 4.77 -8.77
CA ASN A 113 -14.81 6.14 -9.16
C ASN A 113 -13.33 6.43 -8.89
N LEU A 114 -12.78 5.97 -7.75
CA LEU A 114 -11.35 6.12 -7.45
C LEU A 114 -10.47 5.42 -8.49
N LEU A 115 -10.82 4.19 -8.89
CA LEU A 115 -10.06 3.48 -9.94
C LEU A 115 -10.11 4.23 -11.28
N LYS A 116 -11.29 4.75 -11.64
CA LYS A 116 -11.46 5.57 -12.84
C LYS A 116 -10.66 6.87 -12.79
N ASP A 117 -10.62 7.55 -11.64
CA ASP A 117 -9.84 8.77 -11.45
C ASP A 117 -8.33 8.49 -11.54
N ILE A 118 -7.86 7.38 -10.95
CA ILE A 118 -6.47 6.92 -11.04
C ILE A 118 -6.09 6.66 -12.51
N GLU A 119 -6.95 5.97 -13.26
CA GLU A 119 -6.75 5.71 -14.69
C GLU A 119 -6.74 7.03 -15.51
N THR A 120 -7.66 7.94 -15.21
CA THR A 120 -7.76 9.26 -15.86
C THR A 120 -6.51 10.11 -15.62
N LEU A 121 -5.92 10.02 -14.43
CA LEU A 121 -4.64 10.66 -14.10
C LEU A 121 -3.43 9.98 -14.77
N GLY A 122 -3.63 8.88 -15.50
CA GLY A 122 -2.57 8.12 -16.15
C GLY A 122 -1.67 7.39 -15.15
N ILE A 123 -2.18 7.08 -13.96
CA ILE A 123 -1.42 6.43 -12.90
C ILE A 123 -1.36 4.93 -13.17
N LYS A 124 -0.15 4.40 -13.35
CA LYS A 124 0.12 2.97 -13.57
C LYS A 124 0.43 2.30 -12.24
N TYR A 125 -0.39 1.31 -11.90
CA TYR A 125 -0.19 0.45 -10.74
C TYR A 125 -0.17 -1.01 -11.17
N GLU A 126 0.41 -1.87 -10.34
CA GLU A 126 0.57 -3.29 -10.63
C GLU A 126 -0.63 -4.12 -10.17
N THR A 127 -1.12 -3.83 -8.97
CA THR A 127 -2.23 -4.57 -8.39
C THR A 127 -3.08 -3.69 -7.48
N VAL A 128 -4.33 -4.11 -7.30
CA VAL A 128 -5.28 -3.56 -6.34
C VAL A 128 -5.42 -4.55 -5.20
N THR A 129 -5.35 -4.06 -3.96
CA THR A 129 -5.52 -4.85 -2.74
C THR A 129 -6.50 -4.17 -1.80
N TYR A 130 -7.11 -4.93 -0.90
CA TYR A 130 -8.04 -4.43 0.11
C TYR A 130 -7.47 -4.69 1.50
N ALA A 131 -7.65 -3.77 2.43
CA ALA A 131 -7.20 -3.95 3.80
C ALA A 131 -8.00 -5.06 4.51
N SER A 132 -9.30 -5.17 4.20
CA SER A 132 -10.21 -6.17 4.73
C SER A 132 -9.79 -7.62 4.44
N ASP A 133 -9.13 -7.88 3.30
CA ASP A 133 -8.57 -9.20 2.95
C ASP A 133 -7.56 -9.71 3.99
N TYR A 134 -6.93 -8.80 4.75
CA TYR A 134 -5.94 -9.12 5.77
C TYR A 134 -6.54 -9.29 7.18
N PHE A 135 -7.85 -9.11 7.38
CA PHE A 135 -8.47 -9.25 8.71
C PHE A 135 -8.17 -10.56 9.41
N PRO A 136 -8.20 -11.74 8.75
CA PRO A 136 -7.84 -12.99 9.43
C PRO A 136 -6.42 -12.97 10.02
N LEU A 137 -5.46 -12.42 9.27
CA LEU A 137 -4.06 -12.28 9.71
C LEU A 137 -3.95 -11.25 10.86
N LEU A 138 -4.66 -10.11 10.74
CA LEU A 138 -4.65 -9.08 11.78
C LEU A 138 -5.24 -9.62 13.09
N MET A 139 -6.29 -10.43 13.03
CA MET A 139 -6.87 -11.08 14.22
C MET A 139 -5.88 -12.04 14.88
N GLU A 140 -5.20 -12.89 14.10
CA GLU A 140 -4.16 -13.78 14.63
C GLU A 140 -3.02 -12.98 15.31
N MET A 141 -2.59 -11.87 14.70
CA MET A 141 -1.57 -11.00 15.29
C MET A 141 -2.05 -10.38 16.61
N VAL A 142 -3.31 -9.94 16.70
CA VAL A 142 -3.88 -9.39 17.92
C VAL A 142 -3.95 -10.44 19.03
N GLU A 143 -4.42 -11.66 18.73
CA GLU A 143 -4.45 -12.76 19.69
C GLU A 143 -3.05 -13.08 20.23
N ASN A 144 -2.05 -13.10 19.35
CA ASN A 144 -0.65 -13.29 19.74
C ASN A 144 -0.13 -12.17 20.64
N LEU A 145 -0.52 -10.91 20.38
CA LEU A 145 -0.14 -9.77 21.23
C LEU A 145 -0.78 -9.86 22.62
N ILE A 146 -2.03 -10.31 22.71
CA ILE A 146 -2.73 -10.54 23.98
C ILE A 146 -2.03 -11.67 24.76
N CYS A 147 -1.73 -12.79 24.11
CA CYS A 147 -1.01 -13.92 24.72
C CYS A 147 0.40 -13.53 25.23
N GLN A 148 1.07 -12.59 24.56
CA GLN A 148 2.37 -12.05 25.00
C GLN A 148 2.26 -10.98 26.10
N GLY A 149 1.05 -10.62 26.54
CA GLY A 149 0.82 -9.53 27.51
C GLY A 149 1.14 -8.14 26.96
N LYS A 150 1.17 -7.97 25.62
CA LYS A 150 1.46 -6.70 24.93
C LYS A 150 0.21 -5.95 24.48
N ALA A 151 -0.97 -6.55 24.63
CA ALA A 151 -2.26 -5.95 24.37
C ALA A 151 -3.26 -6.40 25.45
N TYR A 152 -4.24 -5.55 25.73
CA TYR A 152 -5.32 -5.83 26.69
C TYR A 152 -6.65 -5.28 26.14
N VAL A 153 -7.76 -5.77 26.67
CA VAL A 153 -9.10 -5.25 26.36
C VAL A 153 -9.43 -4.13 27.34
N ASP A 154 -9.71 -2.93 26.83
CA ASP A 154 -10.12 -1.78 27.63
C ASP A 154 -11.64 -1.63 27.58
N ASP A 155 -12.27 -1.75 28.74
CA ASP A 155 -13.71 -1.61 28.98
C ASP A 155 -14.10 -0.21 29.51
N THR A 156 -13.14 0.73 29.56
CA THR A 156 -13.40 2.12 29.98
C THR A 156 -14.37 2.83 29.01
N PRO A 157 -15.44 3.47 29.53
CA PRO A 157 -16.36 4.24 28.69
C PRO A 157 -15.65 5.34 27.89
N ARG A 158 -16.12 5.58 26.66
CA ARG A 158 -15.50 6.53 25.71
C ARG A 158 -15.32 7.94 26.28
N GLU A 159 -16.32 8.45 27.00
CA GLU A 159 -16.27 9.78 27.63
C GLU A 159 -15.17 9.87 28.69
N GLU A 160 -14.98 8.79 29.45
CA GLU A 160 -13.96 8.73 30.49
C GLU A 160 -12.55 8.63 29.89
N MET A 161 -12.37 7.87 28.80
CA MET A 161 -11.10 7.84 28.06
C MET A 161 -10.71 9.22 27.53
N GLN A 162 -11.67 9.97 26.97
CA GLN A 162 -11.41 11.33 26.46
C GLN A 162 -11.06 12.31 27.59
N ARG A 163 -11.75 12.21 28.73
CA ARG A 163 -11.52 13.08 29.90
C ARG A 163 -10.18 12.82 30.56
N LYS A 164 -9.81 11.56 30.76
CA LYS A 164 -8.55 11.17 31.40
C LYS A 164 -7.35 11.44 30.50
N GLY A 165 -7.54 11.34 29.18
CA GLY A 165 -6.43 11.32 28.23
C GLY A 165 -5.60 10.05 28.39
N TRP A 166 -4.88 9.68 27.33
CA TRP A 166 -4.09 8.45 27.28
C TRP A 166 -3.06 8.32 28.43
N MET A 167 -2.54 9.46 28.91
CA MET A 167 -1.51 9.51 29.97
C MET A 167 -2.03 9.15 31.38
N ALA A 168 -3.29 9.42 31.71
CA ALA A 168 -3.79 9.19 33.06
C ALA A 168 -4.20 7.73 33.33
N LEU A 169 -4.29 6.90 32.28
CA LEU A 169 -4.69 5.50 32.38
C LEU A 169 -3.49 4.54 32.47
N ASN A 170 -2.26 4.98 32.19
CA ASN A 170 -1.05 4.18 32.31
C ASN A 170 0.06 4.92 33.09
N PRO A 171 0.03 4.93 34.44
CA PRO A 171 1.07 5.57 35.25
C PRO A 171 2.45 4.88 35.18
N ASN A 172 2.56 3.69 34.56
CA ASN A 172 3.78 2.88 34.50
C ASN A 172 4.54 2.99 33.17
N VAL A 173 4.11 3.82 32.21
CA VAL A 173 4.92 4.08 31.00
C VAL A 173 5.84 5.24 31.34
N GLU A 174 7.01 4.93 31.90
CA GLU A 174 8.06 5.93 32.09
C GLU A 174 8.44 6.53 30.73
N THR A 175 8.12 7.80 30.55
CA THR A 175 8.61 8.63 29.45
C THR A 175 10.14 8.71 29.56
N THR A 176 10.86 7.83 28.87
CA THR A 176 12.27 8.09 28.56
C THR A 176 12.28 9.15 27.47
N MET A 177 12.58 10.40 27.85
CA MET A 177 12.90 11.50 26.93
C MET A 177 14.26 11.27 26.27
#